data_AF-A0A351FWX3-F1
#
_entry.id   AF-A0A351FWX3-F1
#
_cell.length_a   1.000
_cell.length_b   1.000
_cell.length_c   1.000
_cell.angle_alpha   90.00
_cell.angle_beta   90.00
_cell.angle_gamma   90.00
#
_symmetry.space_group_name_H-M   'P 1'
#
loop_
_entity.id
_entity.type
_entity.pdbx_description
1 polymer ?
#
loop_
_entity_poly.entity_id
_entity_poly.type
_entity_poly.pdbx_seq_one_letter_code
_entity_poly.pdbx_strand_id
1 'polypeptide(L)' 'MNHQIAKVLLQQAKTFRSRSEAVSAAMELRMPLNEIEMYLDWLDSLSDDAPESDEGPLSDR' A
#
# COMPACT_ATOMS: atom_id res chain seq x y z
N MET A 1 16.52 12.73 2.22
CA MET A 1 16.40 12.39 0.79
C MET A 1 16.25 10.88 0.50
N ASN A 2 16.68 9.95 1.39
CA ASN A 2 16.49 8.50 1.14
C ASN A 2 15.05 7.98 1.23
N HIS A 3 14.14 8.67 1.93
CA HIS A 3 12.79 8.13 2.17
C HIS A 3 11.91 8.13 0.90
N GLN A 4 12.26 8.91 -0.13
CA GLN A 4 11.51 8.92 -1.39
C GLN A 4 11.62 7.60 -2.15
N ILE A 5 12.81 7.00 -2.19
CA ILE A 5 13.02 5.71 -2.86
C ILE A 5 12.24 4.61 -2.12
N ALA A 6 12.30 4.62 -0.78
CA ALA A 6 11.55 3.69 0.06
C ALA A 6 10.02 3.78 -0.19
N LYS A 7 9.48 5.00 -0.28
CA LYS A 7 8.05 5.21 -0.58
C LYS A 7 7.65 4.67 -1.95
N VAL A 8 8.48 4.87 -2.98
CA VAL A 8 8.22 4.32 -4.32
C VAL A 8 8.18 2.79 -4.32
N LEU A 9 9.09 2.14 -3.59
CA LEU A 9 9.10 0.68 -3.45
C LEU A 9 7.82 0.18 -2.76
N LEU A 10 7.40 0.84 -1.69
CA LEU A 10 6.18 0.51 -0.94
C LEU A 10 4.91 0.71 -1.80
N GLN A 11 4.87 1.74 -2.65
CA GLN A 11 3.75 1.99 -3.58
C GLN A 11 3.63 0.94 -4.69
N GLN A 12 4.74 0.43 -5.19
CA GLN A 12 4.75 -0.56 -6.27
C GLN A 12 4.43 -1.98 -5.76
N ALA A 13 4.48 -2.19 -4.44
CA ALA A 13 4.26 -3.47 -3.80
C ALA A 13 2.77 -3.86 -3.73
N LYS A 14 2.22 -4.28 -4.87
CA LYS A 14 0.80 -4.67 -5.02
C LYS A 14 0.45 -6.08 -4.54
N THR A 15 1.43 -6.89 -4.13
CA THR A 15 1.21 -8.27 -3.68
C THR A 15 1.79 -8.47 -2.30
N PHE A 16 1.29 -9.45 -1.56
CA PHE A 16 1.82 -9.78 -0.22
C PHE A 16 3.34 -10.05 -0.25
N ARG A 17 3.82 -10.80 -1.25
CA ARG A 17 5.26 -11.08 -1.41
C ARG A 17 6.05 -9.80 -1.67
N SER A 18 5.61 -8.98 -2.62
CA SER A 18 6.33 -7.73 -2.95
C SER A 18 6.27 -6.70 -1.82
N ARG A 19 5.24 -6.72 -0.97
CA ARG A 19 5.14 -5.86 0.21
C ARG A 19 6.20 -6.19 1.25
N SER A 20 6.40 -7.47 1.56
CA SER A 20 7.46 -7.90 2.48
C SER A 20 8.87 -7.55 1.97
N GLU A 21 9.10 -7.66 0.65
CA GLU A 21 10.36 -7.26 0.02
C GLU A 21 10.55 -5.73 0.07
N ALA A 22 9.51 -4.95 -0.20
CA ALA A 22 9.57 -3.49 -0.15
C ALA A 22 9.82 -2.95 1.26
N VAL A 23 9.25 -3.58 2.30
CA VAL A 23 9.51 -3.24 3.71
C VAL A 23 10.99 -3.47 4.05
N SER A 24 11.53 -4.62 3.64
CA SER A 24 12.94 -4.95 3.88
C SER A 24 13.87 -3.94 3.19
N ALA A 25 13.59 -3.58 1.94
CA ALA A 25 14.35 -2.56 1.21
C ALA A 25 14.21 -1.15 1.82
N ALA A 26 13.03 -0.78 2.32
CA ALA A 26 12.83 0.50 3.02
C ALA A 26 13.64 0.59 4.32
N MET A 27 13.77 -0.52 5.05
CA MET A 27 14.63 -0.59 6.24
C MET A 27 16.12 -0.48 5.88
N GLU A 28 16.58 -1.11 4.80
CA GLU A 28 17.94 -0.96 4.28
C GLU A 28 18.26 0.49 3.88
N LEU A 29 17.25 1.21 3.36
CA LEU A 29 17.33 2.64 3.04
C LEU A 29 17.29 3.55 4.28
N ARG A 30 17.28 2.97 5.49
CA ARG A 30 17.26 3.65 6.79
C ARG A 30 15.95 4.40 7.07
N MET A 31 14.86 4.02 6.41
CA MET A 31 13.53 4.49 6.80
C MET A 31 13.12 3.77 8.10
N PRO A 32 12.71 4.50 9.13
CA PRO A 32 12.39 3.88 10.41
C PRO A 32 11.05 3.13 10.31
N LEU A 33 10.94 2.01 11.04
CA LEU A 33 9.81 1.09 10.91
C LEU A 33 8.45 1.75 11.14
N ASN A 34 8.37 2.66 12.11
CA ASN A 34 7.15 3.43 12.39
C ASN A 34 6.71 4.32 11.21
N GLU A 35 7.66 4.90 10.45
CA GLU A 35 7.32 5.65 9.24
C GLU A 35 6.87 4.71 8.12
N ILE A 36 7.43 3.50 8.03
CA ILE A 36 7.04 2.49 7.04
C ILE A 36 5.61 2.03 7.31
N GLU A 37 5.29 1.67 8.56
CA GLU A 37 3.95 1.25 8.99
C GLU A 37 2.92 2.35 8.72
N MET A 38 3.17 3.57 9.17
CA MET A 38 2.27 4.70 8.94
C MET A 38 2.04 4.98 7.44
N TYR A 39 3.05 4.74 6.59
CA TYR A 39 2.91 4.90 5.15
C TYR A 39 2.11 3.77 4.50
N LEU A 40 2.28 2.53 4.97
CA LEU A 40 1.48 1.39 4.51
C LEU A 40 0.01 1.54 4.92
N ASP A 41 -0.27 1.97 6.15
CA ASP A 41 -1.63 2.25 6.62
C ASP A 41 -2.31 3.31 5.74
N TRP A 42 -1.57 4.36 5.35
CA TRP A 42 -2.08 5.35 4.41
C TRP A 42 -2.34 4.75 3.01
N LEU A 43 -1.47 3.89 2.49
CA LEU A 43 -1.69 3.23 1.20
C LEU A 43 -2.91 2.29 1.22
N ASP A 44 -3.13 1.61 2.34
CA ASP A 44 -4.29 0.75 2.53
C ASP A 44 -5.58 1.60 2.60
N SER A 45 -5.55 2.74 3.30
CA SER A 45 -6.69 3.67 3.34
C SER A 45 -7.08 4.24 1.97
N LEU A 46 -6.11 4.41 1.06
CA LEU A 46 -6.38 4.85 -0.32
C LEU A 46 -6.96 3.73 -1.20
N SER A 47 -6.72 2.47 -0.84
CA SER A 47 -7.22 1.31 -1.60
C SER A 47 -8.65 0.97 -1.21
N ASP A 48 -9.03 1.23 0.05
CA ASP A 48 -10.41 1.11 0.56
C ASP A 48 -11.38 2.16 -0.01
N ASP A 49 -10.88 3.28 -0.55
CA ASP A 49 -11.70 4.33 -1.18
C ASP A 49 -12.14 3.96 -2.62
N ALA A 50 -11.77 2.77 -3.12
CA ALA A 50 -12.41 2.24 -4.32
C ALA A 50 -13.86 1.92 -3.94
N PRO A 51 -14.87 2.65 -4.49
CA PRO A 51 -16.25 2.34 -4.19
C PRO A 51 -16.46 0.87 -4.51
N GLU A 52 -16.87 0.10 -3.50
CA GLU A 52 -17.55 -1.17 -3.70
C GLU A 52 -18.47 -0.93 -4.90
N SER A 53 -18.16 -1.57 -6.02
CA SER A 53 -19.03 -1.49 -7.18
C SER A 53 -20.32 -2.11 -6.71
N ASP A 54 -21.23 -1.22 -6.33
CA ASP A 54 -22.64 -1.40 -6.09
C ASP A 54 -23.09 -2.58 -6.95
N GLU A 55 -23.21 -3.76 -6.32
CA GLU A 55 -24.02 -4.84 -6.85
C GLU A 55 -25.44 -4.28 -6.89
N GLY A 56 -25.73 -3.52 -7.96
CA GLY A 56 -27.07 -3.12 -8.29
C GLY A 56 -27.89 -4.39 -8.35
N PRO A 57 -29.02 -4.48 -7.61
CA PRO A 57 -29.76 -5.71 -7.49
C PRO A 57 -30.17 -6.15 -8.89
N LEU A 58 -30.01 -7.44 -9.16
CA LEU A 58 -30.52 -8.12 -10.35
C LEU A 58 -32.03 -7.81 -10.48
N SER A 59 -32.36 -6.73 -11.18
CA SER A 59 -33.74 -6.38 -11.51
C SER A 59 -34.13 -7.23 -12.71
N ASP A 60 -34.52 -8.46 -12.41
CA ASP A 60 -35.33 -9.30 -13.28
C ASP A 60 -36.68 -8.59 -13.48
N ARG A 61 -36.90 -8.00 -14.66
CA ARG A 61 -38.23 -7.59 -15.12
C ARG A 61 -38.34 -7.51 -16.64
#